data_AF-A0A351NY94-F1
#
_entry.id   AF-A0A351NY94-F1
#
_cell.length_a   1.000
_cell.length_b   1.000
_cell.length_c   1.000
_cell.angle_alpha   90.00
_cell.angle_beta   90.00
_cell.angle_gamma   90.00
#
_symmetry.space_group_name_H-M   'P 1'
#
loop_
_entity.id
_entity.type
_entity.pdbx_description
1 polymer ?
#
loop_
_entity_poly.entity_id
_entity_poly.type
_entity_poly.pdbx_seq_one_letter_code
_entity_poly.pdbx_strand_id
1 'polypeptide(L)' 'HRLAQRWGLTKGKNVTHTERDLKKLFPKDAWNSLHLQIIFYGREFCSARGCDGRVCLICTTCYPNRKTPCITNKP' A
#
# COMPACT_ATOMS: atom_id res chain seq x y z
N HIS A 1 -2.36 -0.89 -6.13
CA HIS A 1 -1.97 0.52 -6.30
C HIS A 1 -2.07 1.34 -5.01
N ARG A 2 -3.29 1.64 -4.51
CA ARG A 2 -3.53 2.51 -3.33
C ARG A 2 -2.66 2.19 -2.11
N LEU A 3 -2.64 0.94 -1.66
CA LEU A 3 -1.94 0.54 -0.44
C LEU A 3 -0.43 0.66 -0.57
N ALA A 4 0.12 0.19 -1.69
CA ALA A 4 1.55 0.32 -1.98
C ALA A 4 2.02 1.78 -1.93
N GLN A 5 1.22 2.72 -2.43
CA GLN A 5 1.53 4.16 -2.29
C GLN A 5 1.40 4.66 -0.85
N ARG A 6 0.34 4.27 -0.12
CA ARG A 6 0.14 4.66 1.29
C ARG A 6 1.30 4.22 2.18
N TRP A 7 1.85 3.04 1.90
CA TRP A 7 2.97 2.46 2.63
C TRP A 7 4.34 2.90 2.07
N GLY A 8 4.37 3.76 1.05
CA GLY A 8 5.61 4.29 0.50
C GLY A 8 6.42 3.31 -0.35
N LEU A 9 5.83 2.18 -0.74
CA LEU A 9 6.50 1.15 -1.55
C LEU A 9 6.66 1.56 -3.01
N THR A 10 5.88 2.53 -3.49
CA THR A 10 5.94 3.04 -4.87
C THR A 10 5.35 4.45 -4.96
N LYS A 11 5.84 5.22 -5.94
CA LYS A 11 5.21 6.47 -6.40
C LYS A 11 4.57 6.32 -7.80
N GLY A 12 4.44 5.08 -8.26
CA GLY A 12 3.94 4.75 -9.59
C GLY A 12 2.57 5.37 -9.85
N LYS A 13 2.40 5.87 -11.07
CA LYS A 13 1.13 6.45 -11.52
C LYS A 13 0.19 5.41 -12.10
N ASN A 14 0.67 4.22 -12.43
CA ASN A 14 -0.13 3.16 -13.01
C ASN A 14 0.21 1.79 -12.40
N VAL A 15 -0.65 0.81 -12.68
CA VAL A 15 -0.55 -0.55 -12.15
C VAL A 15 0.78 -1.20 -12.54
N THR A 16 1.20 -1.06 -13.80
CA THR A 16 2.44 -1.68 -14.32
C THR A 16 3.70 -1.16 -13.63
N HIS A 17 3.76 0.14 -13.29
CA HIS A 17 4.84 0.70 -12.50
C HIS A 17 4.82 0.17 -11.06
N THR A 18 3.65 0.18 -10.41
CA THR A 18 3.51 -0.35 -9.04
C THR A 18 3.91 -1.83 -8.95
N GLU A 19 3.47 -2.66 -9.91
CA GLU A 19 3.82 -4.07 -9.93
C GLU A 19 5.32 -4.30 -10.09
N ARG A 20 5.96 -3.54 -10.98
CA ARG A 20 7.41 -3.61 -11.16
C ARG A 20 8.17 -3.21 -9.90
N ASP A 21 7.72 -2.19 -9.19
CA ASP A 21 8.35 -1.76 -7.94
C ASP A 21 8.18 -2.82 -6.85
N LEU A 22 6.97 -3.36 -6.67
CA LEU A 22 6.72 -4.42 -5.68
C LEU A 22 7.52 -5.69 -5.98
N LYS A 23 7.62 -6.10 -7.24
CA LYS A 23 8.41 -7.27 -7.66
C LYS A 23 9.91 -7.09 -7.44
N LYS A 24 10.42 -5.86 -7.35
CA LYS A 24 11.82 -5.57 -6.98
C LYS A 24 12.05 -5.62 -5.46
N LEU A 25 11.03 -5.30 -4.67
CA LEU A 25 11.13 -5.25 -3.20
C LEU A 25 10.97 -6.62 -2.54
N PHE A 26 10.22 -7.53 -3.15
CA PHE A 26 9.87 -8.82 -2.56
C PHE A 26 10.39 -10.00 -3.41
N PRO A 27 10.78 -11.11 -2.77
CA PRO A 27 11.27 -12.29 -3.49
C PRO A 27 10.11 -12.99 -4.24
N LYS A 28 10.45 -13.66 -5.35
CA LYS A 28 9.47 -14.12 -6.36
C LYS A 28 8.51 -15.19 -5.85
N ASP A 29 8.99 -16.05 -4.97
CA ASP A 29 8.23 -17.07 -4.24
C ASP A 29 7.09 -16.46 -3.40
N ALA A 30 7.30 -15.26 -2.85
CA ALA A 30 6.30 -14.60 -2.02
C ALA A 30 5.23 -13.81 -2.79
N TRP A 31 5.38 -13.60 -4.11
CA TRP A 31 4.54 -12.66 -4.85
C TRP A 31 3.04 -12.96 -4.80
N ASN A 32 2.64 -14.23 -4.94
CA ASN A 32 1.23 -14.61 -4.94
C ASN A 32 0.61 -14.45 -3.54
N SER A 33 1.31 -14.96 -2.51
CA SER A 33 0.88 -14.84 -1.12
C SER A 33 0.78 -13.38 -0.68
N LEU A 34 1.79 -12.56 -0.98
CA LEU A 34 1.79 -11.13 -0.69
C LEU A 34 0.65 -10.40 -1.41
N HIS A 35 0.40 -10.72 -2.68
CA HIS A 35 -0.69 -10.11 -3.42
C HIS A 35 -2.04 -10.29 -2.70
N LEU A 36 -2.35 -11.52 -2.29
CA LEU A 36 -3.58 -11.82 -1.55
C LEU A 36 -3.60 -11.18 -0.16
N GLN A 37 -2.51 -11.26 0.60
CA GLN A 37 -2.39 -10.63 1.92
C GLN A 37 -2.64 -9.12 1.87
N ILE A 38 -2.05 -8.44 0.88
CA ILE A 38 -2.24 -6.99 0.67
C ILE A 38 -3.71 -6.68 0.35
N ILE A 39 -4.38 -7.51 -0.47
CA ILE A 39 -5.80 -7.33 -0.79
C ILE A 39 -6.65 -7.50 0.46
N PHE A 40 -6.49 -8.60 1.21
CA PHE A 40 -7.30 -8.87 2.40
C PHE A 40 -7.09 -7.79 3.47
N TYR A 41 -5.84 -7.45 3.76
CA TYR A 41 -5.53 -6.36 4.67
C TYR A 41 -6.15 -5.02 4.23
N GLY A 42 -6.12 -4.75 2.93
CA GLY A 42 -6.75 -3.58 2.33
C GLY A 42 -8.26 -3.50 2.50
N ARG A 43 -8.93 -4.65 2.58
CA ARG A 43 -10.39 -4.73 2.74
C ARG A 43 -10.79 -4.59 4.20
N GLU A 44 -10.08 -5.27 5.09
CA GLU A 44 -10.41 -5.34 6.51
C GLU A 44 -9.88 -4.15 7.31
N PHE A 45 -8.63 -3.74 7.10
CA PHE A 45 -7.94 -2.79 7.98
C PHE A 45 -7.59 -1.45 7.31
N CYS A 46 -7.38 -1.43 5.99
CA CYS A 46 -7.00 -0.23 5.24
C CYS A 46 -7.97 0.08 4.09
N SER A 47 -9.26 0.11 4.43
CA SER A 47 -10.34 0.36 3.48
C SER A 47 -10.17 1.71 2.76
N ALA A 48 -10.76 1.82 1.56
CA ALA A 48 -10.60 2.99 0.72
C ALA A 48 -11.17 4.27 1.37
N ARG A 49 -12.29 4.13 2.10
CA ARG A 49 -13.02 5.24 2.74
C ARG A 49 -12.68 5.40 4.23
N GLY A 50 -12.33 4.33 4.92
CA GLY A 50 -12.13 4.34 6.38
C GLY A 50 -10.69 4.58 6.84
N CYS A 51 -9.70 4.45 5.94
CA CYS A 51 -8.32 4.76 6.26
C CYS A 51 -7.77 5.74 5.22
N ASP A 52 -7.13 6.80 5.69
CA ASP A 52 -6.46 7.82 4.89
C ASP A 52 -4.93 7.77 5.04
N GLY A 53 -4.41 6.66 5.58
CA GLY A 53 -2.99 6.49 5.90
C GLY A 53 -2.63 6.81 7.36
N ARG A 54 -3.59 7.08 8.23
CA ARG A 54 -3.35 7.38 9.66
C ARG A 54 -4.04 6.44 10.65
N VAL A 55 -4.87 5.52 10.16
CA VAL A 55 -5.75 4.70 11.02
C VAL A 55 -5.30 3.24 11.09
N CYS A 56 -4.83 2.68 9.97
CA CYS A 56 -4.47 1.27 9.90
C CYS A 56 -3.12 0.97 10.56
N LEU A 57 -2.96 -0.21 11.17
CA LEU A 57 -1.73 -0.64 11.83
C LEU A 57 -0.48 -0.46 10.94
N ILE A 58 -0.51 -0.94 9.69
CA ILE A 58 0.65 -0.80 8.80
C ILE A 58 0.91 0.68 8.48
N CYS A 59 -0.14 1.48 8.34
CA CYS A 59 -0.03 2.89 8.02
C CYS A 59 0.65 3.68 9.15
N THR A 60 0.23 3.42 10.39
CA THR A 60 0.78 4.04 11.60
C THR A 60 2.18 3.50 11.92
N THR A 61 2.46 2.23 11.63
CA THR A 61 3.82 1.67 11.76
C THR A 61 4.78 2.28 10.74
N CYS A 62 4.38 2.40 9.48
CA CYS A 62 5.23 2.99 8.44
C CYS A 62 5.42 4.51 8.65
N TYR A 63 4.40 5.20 9.16
CA TYR A 63 4.40 6.66 9.31
C TYR A 63 3.71 7.10 10.61
N PRO A 64 4.34 6.90 11.79
CA PRO A 64 3.69 7.13 13.09
C PRO A 64 3.36 8.60 13.33
N ASN A 65 4.16 9.52 12.79
CA ASN A 65 4.00 10.96 12.98
C ASN A 65 3.16 11.64 11.88
N ARG A 66 2.43 10.88 11.06
CA ARG A 66 1.66 11.42 9.93
C ARG A 66 0.46 12.25 10.43
N LYS A 67 0.55 13.57 10.29
CA LYS A 67 -0.52 14.50 10.67
C LYS A 67 -1.59 14.70 9.61
N THR A 68 -1.28 14.50 8.33
CA THR A 68 -2.20 14.76 7.20
C THR A 68 -2.53 13.50 6.40
N PRO A 69 -3.70 13.44 5.71
CA PRO A 69 -4.04 12.34 4.83
C PRO A 69 -2.95 12.04 3.79
N CYS A 70 -2.73 10.75 3.50
CA CYS A 70 -1.84 10.35 2.43
C CYS A 70 -2.41 10.72 1.06
N ILE A 71 -1.68 11.53 0.30
CA ILE A 71 -1.99 11.85 -1.08
C ILE A 71 -1.54 10.68 -1.96
N THR A 72 -2.49 10.00 -2.58
CA THR A 72 -2.22 8.94 -3.55
C THR A 72 -2.37 9.46 -4.96
N ASN A 73 -1.45 9.10 -5.87
CA ASN A 73 -1.60 9.38 -7.29
C ASN A 73 -2.74 8.50 -7.82
N LYS A 74 -3.81 9.15 -8.30
CA LYS A 74 -4.88 8.46 -9.02
C LYS A 74 -4.27 7.87 -10.31
N PRO A 75 -4.57 6.60 -10.63
CA PRO A 75 -4.20 6.03 -11.91
C PRO A 75 -4.93 6.69 -13.07
#